data_AF-A0A660PW45-F1
#
_entry.id   AF-A0A660PW45-F1
#
_cell.length_a   1.000
_cell.length_b   1.000
_cell.length_c   1.000
_cell.angle_alpha   90.00
_cell.angle_beta   90.00
_cell.angle_gamma   90.00
#
_symmetry.space_group_name_H-M   'P 1'
#
loop_
_entity.id
_entity.type
_entity.pdbx_description
1 polymer ?
#
loop_
_entity_poly.entity_id
_entity_poly.type
_entity_poly.pdbx_seq_one_letter_code
_entity_poly.pdbx_strand_id
1 'polypeptide(L)'
;MLDRQMTEGIIKGLKSIENDRQVRLVAILSAAIAVSNADLTEKVIKTLKQLDVGDLVIYETVLQSYLFLGFPRMIEASLVYNKVYGDIENNEDIRKISEIEAKNWYEDGIKLCRVVYGKNFEKLKKRFLSVSPELFRWMVLEGYGKVLSRPGMNRIERELAEVAALIVDKRVR
;
A
#
# COMPACT_ATOMS: atom_id res chain seq x y z
N MET A 1 -36.91 10.20 19.22
CA MET A 1 -35.81 10.63 18.33
C MET A 1 -34.52 10.18 18.97
N LEU A 2 -33.95 9.04 18.53
CA LEU A 2 -32.60 8.65 18.92
C LEU A 2 -31.65 9.76 18.46
N ASP A 3 -30.84 10.24 19.38
CA ASP A 3 -30.01 11.42 19.23
C ASP A 3 -29.03 11.25 18.05
N ARG A 4 -29.02 12.25 17.16
CA ARG A 4 -28.21 12.26 15.93
C ARG A 4 -26.72 12.13 16.29
N GLN A 5 -26.30 12.69 17.43
CA GLN A 5 -24.93 12.57 17.95
C GLN A 5 -24.58 11.16 18.43
N MET A 6 -25.53 10.44 19.04
CA MET A 6 -25.34 9.04 19.46
C MET A 6 -25.18 8.12 18.26
N THR A 7 -25.96 8.36 17.20
CA THR A 7 -25.89 7.60 15.95
C THR A 7 -24.56 7.83 15.22
N GLU A 8 -24.08 9.08 15.16
CA GLU A 8 -22.77 9.41 14.58
C GLU A 8 -21.60 8.80 15.35
N GLY A 9 -21.67 8.75 16.69
CA GLY A 9 -20.67 8.11 17.54
C GLY A 9 -20.55 6.60 17.30
N ILE A 10 -21.68 5.90 17.18
CA ILE A 10 -21.72 4.46 16.87
C ILE A 10 -21.15 4.18 15.48
N ILE A 11 -21.53 4.97 14.47
CA ILE A 11 -21.00 4.84 13.10
C ILE A 11 -19.49 5.04 13.08
N LYS A 12 -18.97 6.04 13.82
CA LYS A 12 -17.52 6.28 13.93
C LYS A 12 -16.79 5.12 14.60
N GLY A 13 -17.38 4.55 15.67
CA GLY A 13 -16.82 3.39 16.36
C GLY A 13 -16.77 2.14 15.46
N LEU A 14 -17.85 1.83 14.76
CA LEU A 14 -17.92 0.70 13.82
C LEU A 14 -16.89 0.84 12.70
N LYS A 15 -16.77 2.04 12.09
CA LYS A 15 -15.74 2.33 11.07
C LYS A 15 -14.32 2.17 11.60
N SER A 16 -14.06 2.55 12.85
CA SER A 16 -12.74 2.38 13.47
C SER A 16 -12.39 0.89 13.62
N ILE A 17 -13.34 0.07 14.08
CA ILE A 17 -13.15 -1.37 14.25
C ILE A 17 -12.93 -2.06 12.90
N GLU A 18 -13.69 -1.65 11.88
CA GLU A 18 -13.58 -2.16 10.52
C GLU A 18 -12.23 -1.80 9.88
N ASN A 19 -11.78 -0.55 10.01
CA ASN A 19 -10.46 -0.12 9.56
C ASN A 19 -9.35 -0.92 10.25
N ASP A 20 -9.47 -1.11 11.56
CA ASP A 20 -8.54 -1.92 12.36
C ASP A 20 -8.47 -3.38 11.90
N ARG A 21 -9.59 -3.95 11.45
CA ARG A 21 -9.65 -5.30 10.88
C ARG A 21 -8.95 -5.35 9.52
N GLN A 22 -9.29 -4.45 8.60
CA GLN A 22 -8.70 -4.42 7.26
C GLN A 22 -7.19 -4.22 7.31
N VAL A 23 -6.71 -3.30 8.14
CA VAL A 23 -5.28 -3.03 8.37
C VAL A 23 -4.51 -4.28 8.82
N ARG A 24 -5.08 -5.07 9.74
CA ARG A 24 -4.44 -6.33 10.18
C ARG A 24 -4.43 -7.38 9.08
N LEU A 25 -5.49 -7.45 8.28
CA LEU A 25 -5.61 -8.41 7.18
C LEU A 25 -4.62 -8.11 6.04
N VAL A 26 -4.42 -6.84 5.66
CA VAL A 26 -3.41 -6.47 4.66
C VAL A 26 -1.99 -6.71 5.16
N ALA A 27 -1.74 -6.53 6.47
CA ALA A 27 -0.45 -6.87 7.08
C ALA A 27 -0.13 -8.38 6.97
N ILE A 28 -1.13 -9.25 7.15
CA ILE A 28 -0.98 -10.70 6.97
C ILE A 28 -0.64 -11.04 5.51
N LEU A 29 -1.31 -10.41 4.54
CA LEU A 29 -0.98 -10.59 3.13
C LEU A 29 0.45 -10.15 2.81
N SER A 30 0.84 -8.97 3.26
CA SER A 30 2.18 -8.44 3.03
C SER A 30 3.28 -9.34 3.62
N ALA A 31 3.04 -9.87 4.82
CA ALA A 31 3.92 -10.88 5.42
C ALA A 31 3.99 -12.18 4.60
N ALA A 32 2.85 -12.67 4.09
CA ALA A 32 2.82 -13.84 3.23
C ALA A 32 3.60 -13.63 1.91
N ILE A 33 3.50 -12.45 1.30
CA ILE A 33 4.29 -12.09 0.11
C ILE A 33 5.79 -12.08 0.44
N ALA A 34 6.19 -11.53 1.60
CA ALA A 34 7.59 -11.50 2.03
C ALA A 34 8.20 -12.89 2.25
N VAL A 35 7.39 -13.88 2.66
CA VAL A 35 7.83 -15.29 2.79
C VAL A 35 8.12 -15.95 1.43
N SER A 36 7.65 -15.38 0.31
CA SER A 36 7.89 -15.89 -1.05
C SER A 36 7.41 -17.34 -1.25
N ASN A 37 6.23 -17.66 -0.70
CA ASN A 37 5.59 -18.98 -0.85
C ASN A 37 4.24 -18.82 -1.54
N ALA A 38 4.16 -19.21 -2.82
CA ALA A 38 2.97 -19.01 -3.65
C ALA A 38 1.70 -19.68 -3.08
N ASP A 39 1.82 -20.90 -2.53
CA ASP A 39 0.67 -21.61 -1.94
C ASP A 39 0.13 -20.90 -0.69
N LEU A 40 1.03 -20.36 0.14
CA LEU A 40 0.65 -19.57 1.30
C LEU A 40 -0.02 -18.27 0.87
N THR A 41 0.58 -17.53 -0.07
CA THR A 41 0.00 -16.30 -0.62
C THR A 41 -1.37 -16.57 -1.22
N GLU A 42 -1.56 -17.66 -1.97
CA GLU A 42 -2.86 -18.02 -2.56
C GLU A 42 -3.91 -18.31 -1.49
N LYS A 43 -3.55 -19.08 -0.46
CA LYS A 43 -4.45 -19.36 0.68
C LYS A 43 -4.87 -18.07 1.36
N VAL A 44 -3.91 -17.18 1.66
CA VAL A 44 -4.20 -15.89 2.29
C VAL A 44 -5.11 -15.04 1.41
N ILE A 45 -4.81 -14.88 0.11
CA ILE A 45 -5.64 -14.09 -0.81
C ILE A 45 -7.06 -14.67 -0.90
N LYS A 46 -7.23 -15.99 -0.98
CA LYS A 46 -8.55 -16.65 -0.96
C LYS A 46 -9.30 -16.40 0.34
N THR A 47 -8.62 -16.46 1.48
CA THR A 47 -9.22 -16.13 2.78
C THR A 47 -9.64 -14.66 2.86
N LEU A 48 -8.81 -13.73 2.38
CA LEU A 48 -9.17 -12.31 2.35
C LEU A 48 -10.39 -12.03 1.47
N LYS A 49 -10.49 -12.71 0.32
CA LYS A 49 -11.68 -12.69 -0.53
C LYS A 49 -12.94 -13.16 0.19
N GLN A 50 -12.85 -14.26 0.95
CA GLN A 50 -13.95 -14.78 1.77
C GLN A 50 -14.34 -13.88 2.94
N LEU A 51 -13.41 -13.03 3.39
CA LEU A 51 -13.62 -12.07 4.48
C LEU A 51 -14.13 -10.71 3.98
N ASP A 52 -14.45 -10.61 2.69
CA ASP A 52 -14.92 -9.41 1.97
C ASP A 52 -13.93 -8.23 2.03
N VAL A 53 -12.62 -8.52 2.02
CA VAL A 53 -11.62 -7.46 1.81
C VAL A 53 -11.64 -7.05 0.34
N GLY A 54 -11.71 -5.74 0.09
CA GLY A 54 -11.75 -5.18 -1.26
C GLY A 54 -10.62 -5.68 -2.16
N ASP A 55 -10.96 -6.07 -3.38
CA ASP A 55 -10.04 -6.55 -4.40
C ASP A 55 -8.94 -5.53 -4.74
N LEU A 56 -9.28 -4.24 -4.77
CA LEU A 56 -8.35 -3.14 -5.01
C LEU A 56 -7.35 -2.97 -3.84
N VAL A 57 -7.78 -3.18 -2.60
CA VAL A 57 -6.89 -3.13 -1.41
C VAL A 57 -5.86 -4.25 -1.48
N ILE A 58 -6.30 -5.45 -1.86
CA ILE A 58 -5.41 -6.62 -2.05
C ILE A 58 -4.45 -6.34 -3.21
N TYR A 59 -4.95 -5.83 -4.33
CA TYR A 59 -4.14 -5.46 -5.48
C TYR A 59 -3.07 -4.42 -5.12
N GLU A 60 -3.43 -3.35 -4.41
CA GLU A 60 -2.49 -2.32 -3.97
C GLU A 60 -1.47 -2.84 -2.94
N THR A 61 -1.85 -3.83 -2.12
CA THR A 61 -0.92 -4.52 -1.21
C THR A 61 0.11 -5.33 -1.99
N VAL A 62 -0.32 -6.06 -3.03
CA VAL A 62 0.58 -6.79 -3.94
C VAL A 62 1.49 -5.81 -4.68
N LEU A 63 0.91 -4.74 -5.26
CA LEU A 63 1.64 -3.80 -6.08
C LEU A 63 2.69 -3.04 -5.27
N GLN A 64 2.38 -2.52 -4.07
CA GLN A 64 3.38 -1.76 -3.30
C GLN A 64 4.59 -2.60 -2.87
N SER A 65 4.42 -3.92 -2.74
CA SER A 65 5.42 -4.83 -2.18
C SER A 65 6.78 -4.77 -2.87
N TYR A 66 6.85 -4.35 -4.15
CA TYR A 66 8.12 -4.22 -4.86
C TYR A 66 9.06 -3.17 -4.23
N LEU A 67 8.53 -2.18 -3.51
CA LEU A 67 9.33 -1.13 -2.89
C LEU A 67 10.36 -1.70 -1.90
N PHE A 68 9.97 -2.75 -1.16
CA PHE A 68 10.82 -3.35 -0.14
C PHE A 68 11.26 -4.76 -0.48
N LEU A 69 10.44 -5.52 -1.21
CA LEU A 69 10.66 -6.93 -1.54
C LEU A 69 11.18 -7.16 -2.97
N GLY A 70 11.17 -6.13 -3.82
CA GLY A 70 11.61 -6.19 -5.21
C GLY A 70 10.59 -6.78 -6.17
N PHE A 71 10.84 -6.60 -7.47
CA PHE A 71 9.97 -7.08 -8.55
C PHE A 71 9.70 -8.59 -8.52
N PRO A 72 10.67 -9.49 -8.27
CA PRO A 72 10.41 -10.93 -8.34
C PRO A 72 9.25 -11.39 -7.43
N ARG A 73 9.26 -10.96 -6.16
CA ARG A 73 8.20 -11.30 -5.20
C ARG A 73 6.87 -10.65 -5.55
N MET A 74 6.89 -9.41 -6.04
CA MET A 74 5.67 -8.72 -6.49
C MET A 74 5.06 -9.41 -7.72
N ILE A 75 5.87 -9.88 -8.66
CA ILE A 75 5.41 -10.64 -9.85
C ILE A 75 4.77 -11.96 -9.41
N GLU A 76 5.41 -12.74 -8.55
CA GLU A 76 4.84 -13.99 -8.02
C GLU A 76 3.48 -13.73 -7.35
N ALA A 77 3.41 -12.73 -6.46
CA ALA A 77 2.16 -12.35 -5.82
C ALA A 77 1.10 -11.85 -6.80
N SER A 78 1.49 -11.17 -7.88
CA SER A 78 0.59 -10.69 -8.93
C SER A 78 0.00 -11.86 -9.75
N LEU A 79 0.80 -12.88 -10.04
CA LEU A 79 0.32 -14.10 -10.71
C LEU A 79 -0.70 -14.85 -9.83
N VAL A 80 -0.44 -14.93 -8.52
CA VAL A 80 -1.38 -15.52 -7.56
C VAL A 80 -2.67 -14.70 -7.45
N TYR A 81 -2.56 -13.37 -7.40
CA TYR A 81 -3.72 -12.48 -7.43
C TYR A 81 -4.59 -12.73 -8.67
N ASN A 82 -3.96 -12.76 -9.85
CA ASN A 82 -4.63 -13.01 -11.13
C ASN A 82 -5.32 -14.39 -11.17
N LYS A 83 -4.71 -15.42 -10.58
CA LYS A 83 -5.35 -16.75 -10.44
C LYS A 83 -6.64 -16.71 -9.61
N VAL A 84 -6.76 -15.81 -8.63
CA VAL A 84 -7.91 -15.74 -7.70
C VAL A 84 -9.00 -14.75 -8.15
N TYR A 85 -8.60 -13.63 -8.75
CA TYR A 85 -9.49 -12.55 -9.16
C TYR A 85 -9.73 -12.46 -10.66
N GLY A 86 -8.91 -13.13 -11.48
CA GLY A 86 -8.94 -13.02 -12.93
C GLY A 86 -8.09 -11.86 -13.45
N ASP A 87 -8.24 -11.59 -14.74
CA ASP A 87 -7.56 -10.47 -15.40
C ASP A 87 -8.14 -9.14 -14.91
N ILE A 88 -7.23 -8.23 -14.56
CA ILE A 88 -7.56 -6.92 -14.03
C ILE A 88 -7.49 -5.82 -15.09
N GLU A 89 -7.04 -6.12 -16.31
CA GLU A 89 -6.93 -5.14 -17.40
C GLU A 89 -8.26 -4.40 -17.68
N ASN A 90 -9.39 -5.09 -17.47
CA ASN A 90 -10.74 -4.55 -17.69
C ASN A 90 -11.39 -3.98 -16.43
N ASN A 91 -10.70 -3.94 -15.28
CA ASN A 91 -11.25 -3.39 -14.05
C ASN A 91 -11.25 -1.85 -14.13
N GLU A 92 -12.43 -1.24 -14.08
CA GLU A 92 -12.60 0.21 -14.17
C GLU A 92 -12.00 0.97 -12.97
N ASP A 93 -11.88 0.31 -11.82
CA ASP A 93 -11.29 0.88 -10.62
C ASP A 93 -9.74 0.94 -10.69
N ILE A 94 -9.13 0.17 -11.61
CA ILE A 94 -7.71 0.33 -11.91
C ILE A 94 -7.48 1.56 -12.78
N ARG A 95 -6.77 2.53 -12.19
CA ARG A 95 -6.26 3.66 -12.96
C ARG A 95 -5.27 3.18 -14.02
N LYS A 96 -5.64 3.44 -15.28
CA LYS A 96 -4.72 3.34 -16.41
C LYS A 96 -3.65 4.41 -16.27
N ILE A 97 -2.38 3.97 -16.34
CA ILE A 97 -1.25 4.90 -16.32
C ILE A 97 -1.37 5.82 -17.53
N SER A 98 -1.47 7.11 -17.27
CA SER A 98 -1.50 8.15 -18.30
C SER A 98 -0.27 9.04 -18.20
N GLU A 99 0.05 9.74 -19.28
CA GLU A 99 1.13 10.74 -19.27
C GLU A 99 0.91 11.82 -18.21
N ILE A 100 -0.36 12.19 -17.97
CA ILE A 100 -0.76 13.15 -16.94
C ILE A 100 -0.47 12.61 -15.54
N GLU A 101 -0.84 11.35 -15.28
CA GLU A 101 -0.55 10.71 -14.00
C GLU A 101 0.96 10.62 -13.74
N ALA A 102 1.74 10.22 -14.74
CA ALA A 102 3.19 10.15 -14.64
C ALA A 102 3.84 11.51 -14.34
N LYS A 103 3.31 12.60 -14.91
CA LYS A 103 3.75 13.97 -14.61
C LYS A 103 3.44 14.39 -13.17
N ASN A 104 2.33 13.89 -12.60
CA ASN A 104 1.89 14.27 -11.26
C ASN A 104 2.61 13.51 -10.13
N TRP A 105 3.21 12.35 -10.40
CA TRP A 105 3.85 11.53 -9.35
C TRP A 105 4.86 12.30 -8.50
N TYR A 106 5.68 13.16 -9.09
CA TYR A 106 6.64 13.94 -8.31
C TYR A 106 5.94 14.89 -7.34
N GLU A 107 4.91 15.61 -7.79
CA GLU A 107 4.17 16.56 -6.96
C GLU A 107 3.37 15.86 -5.86
N ASP A 108 2.70 14.76 -6.20
CA ASP A 108 1.93 13.96 -5.24
C ASP A 108 2.86 13.30 -4.22
N GLY A 109 4.05 12.87 -4.66
CA GLY A 109 5.11 12.41 -3.79
C GLY A 109 5.60 13.48 -2.82
N ILE A 110 5.78 14.74 -3.27
CA ILE A 110 6.14 15.86 -2.39
C ILE A 110 5.04 16.11 -1.36
N LYS A 111 3.77 16.11 -1.78
CA LYS A 111 2.61 16.30 -0.88
C LYS A 111 2.60 15.22 0.20
N LEU A 112 2.69 13.95 -0.19
CA LEU A 112 2.67 12.82 0.76
C LEU A 112 3.90 12.81 1.66
N CYS A 113 5.11 13.02 1.11
CA CYS A 113 6.34 13.08 1.89
C CYS A 113 6.27 14.20 2.95
N ARG A 114 5.71 15.36 2.61
CA ARG A 114 5.48 16.46 3.56
C ARG A 114 4.50 16.08 4.67
N VAL A 115 3.44 15.33 4.35
CA VAL A 115 2.50 14.81 5.37
C VAL A 115 3.20 13.85 6.33
N VAL A 116 3.99 12.92 5.81
CA VAL A 116 4.69 11.89 6.62
C VAL A 116 5.75 12.50 7.53
N TYR A 117 6.58 13.42 7.01
CA TYR A 117 7.67 14.03 7.81
C TYR A 117 7.26 15.27 8.60
N GLY A 118 6.10 15.87 8.29
CA GLY A 118 5.59 17.07 8.93
C GLY A 118 6.64 18.18 9.04
N LYS A 119 6.87 18.67 10.27
CA LYS A 119 7.86 19.72 10.58
C LYS A 119 9.31 19.39 10.16
N ASN A 120 9.63 18.11 9.95
CA ASN A 120 10.99 17.68 9.58
C ASN A 120 11.23 17.64 8.06
N PHE A 121 10.21 17.89 7.22
CA PHE A 121 10.31 17.76 5.77
C PHE A 121 11.44 18.60 5.16
N GLU A 122 11.53 19.89 5.48
CA GLU A 122 12.55 20.76 4.89
C GLU A 122 13.97 20.37 5.34
N LYS A 123 14.12 19.88 6.58
CA LYS A 123 15.41 19.35 7.08
C LYS A 123 15.83 18.08 6.34
N LEU A 124 14.89 17.15 6.12
CA LEU A 124 15.12 15.94 5.35
C LEU A 124 15.52 16.28 3.91
N LYS A 125 14.75 17.13 3.24
CA LYS A 125 15.00 17.57 1.86
C LYS A 125 16.38 18.19 1.72
N LYS A 126 16.74 19.16 2.57
CA LYS A 126 18.07 19.79 2.54
C LYS A 126 19.18 18.76 2.73
N ARG A 127 19.03 17.84 3.69
CA ARG A 127 20.01 16.79 3.97
C ARG A 127 20.18 15.86 2.76
N PHE A 128 19.11 15.31 2.22
CA PHE A 128 19.21 14.33 1.14
C PHE A 128 19.73 14.98 -0.14
N LEU A 129 19.26 16.18 -0.51
CA LEU A 129 19.80 16.92 -1.66
C LEU A 129 21.30 17.21 -1.53
N SER A 130 21.82 17.43 -0.31
CA SER A 130 23.26 17.63 -0.09
C SER A 130 24.09 16.34 -0.17
N VAL A 131 23.47 15.18 0.03
CA VAL A 131 24.13 13.87 -0.06
C VAL A 131 24.06 13.34 -1.49
N SER A 132 22.86 13.30 -2.06
CA SER A 132 22.60 12.95 -3.46
C SER A 132 21.23 13.53 -3.85
N PRO A 133 21.17 14.44 -4.84
CA PRO A 133 19.90 14.93 -5.37
C PRO A 133 18.99 13.82 -5.89
N GLU A 134 19.57 12.77 -6.48
CA GLU A 134 18.88 11.60 -7.02
C GLU A 134 18.16 10.85 -5.90
N LEU A 135 18.81 10.65 -4.74
CA LEU A 135 18.19 10.00 -3.59
C LEU A 135 16.87 10.66 -3.21
N PHE A 136 16.86 11.98 -3.07
CA PHE A 136 15.63 12.70 -2.73
C PHE A 136 14.59 12.59 -3.85
N ARG A 137 15.02 12.77 -5.10
CA ARG A 137 14.12 12.78 -6.27
C ARG A 137 13.48 11.42 -6.50
N TRP A 138 14.24 10.33 -6.45
CA TRP A 138 13.74 8.97 -6.66
C TRP A 138 12.86 8.51 -5.49
N MET A 139 13.22 8.83 -4.25
CA MET A 139 12.37 8.54 -3.09
C MET A 139 11.00 9.22 -3.23
N VAL A 140 10.97 10.47 -3.67
CA VAL A 140 9.75 11.23 -3.91
C VAL A 140 8.97 10.67 -5.10
N LEU A 141 9.63 10.46 -6.24
CA LEU A 141 8.99 10.04 -7.49
C LEU A 141 8.49 8.59 -7.41
N GLU A 142 9.38 7.64 -7.13
CA GLU A 142 9.09 6.20 -7.17
C GLU A 142 8.33 5.73 -5.92
N GLY A 143 8.80 6.14 -4.74
CA GLY A 143 8.20 5.72 -3.47
C GLY A 143 6.91 6.46 -3.17
N TYR A 144 7.03 7.74 -2.79
CA TYR A 144 5.88 8.52 -2.31
C TYR A 144 4.87 8.80 -3.41
N GLY A 145 5.32 9.15 -4.61
CA GLY A 145 4.48 9.52 -5.75
C GLY A 145 3.81 8.30 -6.37
N LYS A 146 4.56 7.60 -7.21
CA LYS A 146 4.09 6.50 -8.05
C LYS A 146 3.41 5.36 -7.29
N VAL A 147 3.78 5.10 -6.04
CA VAL A 147 3.23 3.97 -5.26
C VAL A 147 2.37 4.43 -4.08
N LEU A 148 2.96 5.11 -3.09
CA LEU A 148 2.29 5.33 -1.81
C LEU A 148 1.16 6.36 -1.87
N SER A 149 1.13 7.20 -2.92
CA SER A 149 0.05 8.18 -3.13
C SER A 149 -1.09 7.64 -3.98
N ARG A 150 -0.96 6.43 -4.54
CA ARG A 150 -2.03 5.79 -5.32
C ARG A 150 -3.31 5.63 -4.47
N PRO A 151 -4.49 5.79 -5.09
CA PRO A 151 -5.75 5.50 -4.43
C PRO A 151 -5.90 4.00 -4.15
N GLY A 152 -7.00 3.59 -3.52
CA GLY A 152 -7.33 2.18 -3.30
C GLY A 152 -6.80 1.59 -1.99
N MET A 153 -5.85 2.25 -1.34
CA MET A 153 -5.38 1.88 0.00
C MET A 153 -4.96 3.11 0.80
N ASN A 154 -5.39 3.19 2.06
CA ASN A 154 -5.11 4.33 2.93
C ASN A 154 -3.69 4.24 3.52
N ARG A 155 -3.20 5.35 4.07
CA ARG A 155 -1.81 5.45 4.55
C ARG A 155 -1.47 4.45 5.66
N ILE A 156 -2.37 4.20 6.61
CA ILE A 156 -2.12 3.30 7.74
C ILE A 156 -2.01 1.86 7.23
N GLU A 157 -2.86 1.47 6.28
CA GLU A 157 -2.79 0.17 5.61
C GLU A 157 -1.45 0.00 4.89
N ARG A 158 -1.01 1.01 4.12
CA ARG A 158 0.30 1.00 3.46
C ARG A 158 1.43 0.83 4.45
N GLU A 159 1.50 1.68 5.47
CA GLU A 159 2.57 1.66 6.47
C GLU A 159 2.65 0.33 7.23
N LEU A 160 1.52 -0.23 7.68
CA LEU A 160 1.53 -1.49 8.42
C LEU A 160 1.77 -2.72 7.54
N ALA A 161 1.33 -2.70 6.28
CA ALA A 161 1.70 -3.75 5.33
C ALA A 161 3.22 -3.78 5.14
N GLU A 162 3.89 -2.63 4.99
CA GLU A 162 5.34 -2.60 4.82
C GLU A 162 6.09 -3.02 6.09
N VAL A 163 5.63 -2.58 7.27
CA VAL A 163 6.18 -3.04 8.55
C VAL A 163 6.07 -4.57 8.68
N ALA A 164 4.93 -5.16 8.32
CA ALA A 164 4.73 -6.60 8.40
C ALA A 164 5.65 -7.38 7.45
N ALA A 165 5.80 -6.92 6.21
CA ALA A 165 6.76 -7.49 5.26
C ALA A 165 8.19 -7.45 5.81
N LEU A 166 8.62 -6.30 6.32
CA LEU A 166 9.98 -6.10 6.85
C LEU A 166 10.27 -6.91 8.12
N ILE A 167 9.26 -7.18 8.97
CA ILE A 167 9.42 -8.01 10.17
C ILE A 167 9.76 -9.45 9.81
N VAL A 168 9.13 -10.00 8.77
CA VAL A 168 9.26 -11.42 8.40
C VAL A 168 10.29 -11.68 7.30
N ASP A 169 10.67 -10.65 6.54
CA ASP A 169 11.65 -10.75 5.46
C ASP A 169 13.05 -11.10 6.00
N LYS A 170 13.34 -12.41 6.05
CA LYS A 170 14.65 -12.90 6.46
C LYS A 170 15.65 -12.76 5.31
N ARG A 171 16.33 -11.61 5.26
CA ARG A 171 17.47 -11.39 4.36
C ARG A 171 18.69 -12.12 4.90
N VAL A 172 18.97 -13.30 4.36
CA VAL A 172 20.29 -13.93 4.56
C VAL A 172 21.30 -13.05 3.83
N ARG A 173 22.21 -12.45 4.58
CA ARG A 173 23.30 -11.63 4.04
C ARG A 173 24.33 -12.50 3.32
#